data_AF-A0A957E4Q1-F1
#
_entry.id   AF-A0A957E4Q1-F1
#
_cell.length_a   1.000
_cell.length_b   1.000
_cell.length_c   1.000
_cell.angle_alpha   90.00
_cell.angle_beta   90.00
_cell.angle_gamma   90.00
#
_symmetry.space_group_name_H-M   'P 1'
#
loop_
_entity.id
_entity.type
_entity.pdbx_description
1 polymer ?
#
loop_
_entity_poly.entity_id
_entity_poly.type
_entity_poly.pdbx_seq_one_letter_code
_entity_poly.pdbx_strand_id
1 'polypeptide(L)' 'MNENLIELSFEEALKELETTVAKLEVGDLTLEESLTLYERGQKLAAFCNQKLESATLRIEQLSGDGEIITLDPTAID' A
#
# COMPACT_ATOMS: atom_id res chain seq x y z
N MET A 1 10.48 1.86 18.81
CA MET A 1 9.22 1.10 18.76
C MET A 1 9.15 0.46 17.38
N ASN A 2 9.10 -0.87 17.30
CA ASN A 2 8.90 -1.58 16.04
C ASN A 2 7.41 -1.95 15.98
N GLU A 3 6.63 -1.12 15.29
CA GLU A 3 5.19 -1.32 15.16
C GLU A 3 4.93 -2.50 14.21
N ASN A 4 4.29 -3.53 14.75
CA ASN A 4 3.79 -4.68 14.01
C ASN A 4 2.82 -4.19 12.93
N LEU A 5 3.23 -4.30 11.66
CA LEU A 5 2.39 -4.07 10.47
C LEU A 5 1.22 -5.07 10.34
N ILE A 6 0.99 -5.91 11.35
CA ILE A 6 0.04 -7.04 11.33
C ILE A 6 -1.39 -6.58 11.69
N GLU A 7 -1.58 -5.39 12.27
CA GLU A 7 -2.90 -4.91 12.71
C GLU A 7 -3.55 -3.82 11.82
N LEU A 8 -2.90 -3.34 10.76
CA LEU A 8 -3.49 -2.31 9.91
C LEU A 8 -4.50 -2.88 8.90
N SER A 9 -5.63 -2.19 8.71
CA SER A 9 -6.51 -2.41 7.55
C SER A 9 -5.84 -1.90 6.27
N PHE A 10 -6.38 -2.29 5.10
CA PHE A 10 -5.91 -1.76 3.82
C PHE A 10 -6.10 -0.24 3.75
N GLU A 11 -7.27 0.24 4.14
CA GLU A 11 -7.65 1.66 4.12
C GLU A 11 -6.78 2.49 5.08
N GLU A 12 -6.46 1.94 6.26
CA GLU A 12 -5.58 2.59 7.22
C GLU A 12 -4.15 2.70 6.67
N ALA A 13 -3.62 1.62 6.09
CA ALA A 13 -2.29 1.61 5.49
C ALA A 13 -2.20 2.55 4.28
N LEU A 14 -3.24 2.60 3.44
CA LEU A 14 -3.32 3.50 2.30
C LEU A 14 -3.34 4.97 2.75
N LYS A 15 -4.17 5.31 3.73
CA LYS A 15 -4.24 6.67 4.28
C LYS A 15 -2.91 7.11 4.89
N GLU A 16 -2.22 6.20 5.58
CA GLU A 16 -0.90 6.49 6.12
C GLU A 16 0.14 6.68 5.01
N LEU A 17 0.06 5.91 3.92
CA LEU A 17 0.93 6.04 2.76
C LEU A 17 0.73 7.41 2.09
N GLU A 18 -0.51 7.81 1.84
CA GLU A 18 -0.86 9.13 1.29
C GLU A 18 -0.30 10.26 2.17
N THR A 19 -0.46 10.14 3.50
CA THR A 19 0.08 11.12 4.45
C THR A 19 1.61 11.17 4.42
N THR A 20 2.25 10.01 4.26
CA THR A 20 3.71 9.90 4.18
C THR A 20 4.24 10.56 2.90
N VAL A 21 3.60 10.29 1.76
CA VAL A 21 3.93 10.92 0.47
C VAL A 21 3.73 12.42 0.55
N ALA A 22 2.59 12.88 1.06
CA ALA A 22 2.31 14.32 1.21
C ALA A 22 3.40 15.04 2.04
N LYS A 23 3.89 14.41 3.12
CA LYS A 23 4.99 14.97 3.92
C LYS A 23 6.31 15.03 3.14
N LEU A 24 6.63 13.99 2.36
CA LEU A 24 7.82 13.97 1.51
C LEU A 24 7.75 15.08 0.43
N GLU A 25 6.57 15.36 -0.11
CA GLU A 25 6.36 16.38 -1.14
C GLU A 25 6.46 17.82 -0.62
N VAL A 26 6.16 18.06 0.67
CA VAL A 26 6.31 19.39 1.29
C VAL A 26 7.77 19.84 1.28
N GLY A 27 8.73 18.90 1.39
CA GLY A 27 10.16 19.18 1.23
C GLY A 27 10.84 19.94 2.38
N ASP A 28 10.13 20.22 3.47
CA ASP A 28 10.67 20.84 4.70
C ASP A 28 11.10 19.76 5.72
N LEU A 29 11.95 18.84 5.26
CA LEU A 29 12.42 17.69 6.04
C LEU A 29 13.95 17.64 6.02
N THR A 30 14.53 17.22 7.14
CA THR A 30 15.94 16.83 7.15
C THR A 30 16.15 15.55 6.32
N LEU A 31 17.41 15.27 5.97
CA LEU A 31 17.76 14.05 5.26
C LEU A 31 17.33 12.78 6.02
N GLU A 32 17.52 12.77 7.34
CA GLU A 32 17.19 11.62 8.19
C GLU A 32 15.67 11.39 8.27
N GLU A 33 14.88 12.46 8.39
CA GLU A 33 13.42 12.39 8.33
C GLU A 33 12.93 11.92 6.96
N SER A 34 13.55 12.42 5.89
CA SER A 34 13.23 12.02 4.52
C SER A 34 13.48 10.53 4.28
N LEU A 35 14.61 10.02 4.77
CA LEU A 35 14.93 8.59 4.70
C LEU A 35 13.94 7.75 5.51
N THR A 36 13.60 8.20 6.72
CA THR A 36 12.65 7.51 7.60
C THR A 36 11.26 7.42 6.96
N LEU A 37 10.76 8.53 6.41
CA LEU A 37 9.46 8.56 5.73
C LEU A 37 9.48 7.73 4.45
N TYR A 38 10.58 7.75 3.68
CA TYR A 38 10.72 6.91 2.50
C TYR A 38 10.66 5.42 2.85
N GLU A 39 11.41 4.98 3.87
CA GLU A 39 11.36 3.58 4.33
C GLU A 39 9.96 3.18 4.82
N ARG A 40 9.26 4.08 5.51
CA ARG A 40 7.88 3.85 5.95
C ARG A 40 6.94 3.73 4.75
N GLY A 41 7.05 4.64 3.79
CA GLY A 41 6.26 4.62 2.55
C GLY A 41 6.46 3.33 1.77
N GLN A 42 7.70 2.86 1.62
CA GLN A 42 8.01 1.59 0.95
C GLN A 42 7.34 0.39 1.65
N LYS A 43 7.34 0.36 2.99
CA LYS A 43 6.68 -0.71 3.77
C LYS A 43 5.16 -0.67 3.61
N LEU A 44 4.56 0.51 3.65
CA LEU A 44 3.12 0.69 3.47
C LEU A 44 2.69 0.30 2.04
N ALA A 45 3.43 0.73 1.02
CA ALA A 45 3.16 0.36 -0.37
C ALA A 45 3.25 -1.17 -0.58
N ALA A 46 4.27 -1.81 -0.04
CA ALA A 46 4.40 -3.27 -0.10
C ALA A 46 3.23 -3.98 0.59
N PHE A 47 2.80 -3.48 1.76
CA PHE A 47 1.64 -4.02 2.48
C PHE A 47 0.35 -3.89 1.68
N CYS A 48 0.08 -2.70 1.11
CA CYS A 48 -1.10 -2.46 0.28
C CYS A 48 -1.14 -3.40 -0.92
N ASN A 49 -0.01 -3.56 -1.63
CA ASN A 49 0.10 -4.49 -2.76
C ASN A 49 -0.19 -5.93 -2.35
N GLN A 50 0.37 -6.41 -1.22
CA GLN A 50 0.11 -7.77 -0.73
C GLN A 50 -1.36 -8.00 -0.37
N LYS A 51 -2.04 -6.99 0.19
CA LYS A 51 -3.48 -7.07 0.48
C LYS A 51 -4.31 -7.18 -0.79
N LEU A 52 -3.99 -6.38 -1.81
CA LEU A 52 -4.66 -6.44 -3.12
C LEU A 52 -4.42 -7.78 -3.80
N GLU A 53 -3.19 -8.27 -3.83
CA GLU A 53 -2.85 -9.58 -4.40
C GLU A 53 -3.64 -10.71 -3.71
N SER A 54 -3.70 -10.68 -2.37
CA SER A 54 -4.47 -11.66 -1.60
C SER A 54 -5.97 -11.57 -1.89
N ALA A 55 -6.52 -10.37 -2.08
CA ALA A 55 -7.91 -10.18 -2.45
C ALA A 55 -8.21 -10.72 -3.85
N THR A 56 -7.35 -10.42 -4.83
CA THR A 56 -7.45 -10.92 -6.21
C THR A 56 -7.42 -12.44 -6.23
N LEU A 57 -6.43 -13.07 -5.58
CA LEU A 57 -6.34 -14.53 -5.52
C LEU A 57 -7.59 -15.17 -4.90
N ARG A 58 -8.18 -14.52 -3.89
CA ARG A 58 -9.43 -15.00 -3.28
C ARG A 58 -10.61 -14.89 -4.23
N ILE A 59 -10.68 -13.84 -5.06
CA ILE A 59 -11.71 -13.71 -6.10
C ILE A 59 -11.51 -14.80 -7.16
N GLU A 60 -10.28 -15.04 -7.63
CA GLU A 60 -9.97 -16.10 -8.60
C GLU A 60 -10.41 -17.48 -8.11
N GLN A 61 -10.17 -17.80 -6.84
CA GLN A 61 -10.59 -19.07 -6.24
C GLN A 61 -12.12 -19.22 -6.15
N LEU A 62 -12.85 -18.12 -6.02
CA LEU A 62 -14.31 -18.12 -5.90
C LEU A 62 -15.03 -18.10 -7.25
N SER A 63 -14.43 -17.48 -8.28
CA SER A 63 -15.07 -17.30 -9.59
C SER A 63 -15.18 -18.59 -10.40
N GLY A 64 -14.45 -19.66 -10.07
CA GLY A 64 -14.65 -21.04 -10.60
C GLY A 64 -14.34 -21.25 -12.10
N ASP A 65 -14.45 -20.21 -12.91
CA ASP A 65 -14.05 -20.11 -14.31
C ASP A 65 -12.91 -19.11 -14.39
N GLY A 66 -11.78 -19.50 -14.98
CA GLY A 66 -10.55 -18.71 -15.10
C GLY A 66 -10.68 -17.49 -16.02
N GLU A 67 -11.70 -16.66 -15.81
CA GLU A 67 -11.82 -15.36 -16.42
C GLU A 67 -10.98 -14.37 -15.62
N ILE A 68 -9.85 -13.97 -16.20
CA ILE A 68 -8.98 -12.97 -15.59
C ILE A 68 -9.73 -11.64 -15.60
N ILE A 69 -10.28 -11.26 -14.45
CA ILE A 69 -10.60 -9.85 -14.19
C ILE A 69 -9.26 -9.17 -14.00
N THR A 70 -8.67 -8.67 -15.09
CA THR A 70 -7.52 -7.78 -15.01
C THR A 70 -8.00 -6.51 -14.33
N LEU A 71 -7.83 -6.42 -13.01
CA LEU A 71 -7.85 -5.15 -12.32
C LEU A 71 -6.59 -4.42 -12.75
N ASP A 72 -6.67 -3.70 -13.87
CA ASP A 72 -5.60 -2.85 -14.34
C ASP A 72 -5.37 -1.77 -13.26
N PRO A 73 -4.21 -1.78 -12.56
CA PRO A 73 -3.95 -0.85 -11.48
C PRO A 73 -3.81 0.61 -11.97
N THR A 74 -3.82 0.85 -13.29
CA THR A 74 -3.83 2.19 -13.90
C THR A 74 -5.22 2.66 -14.33
N ALA A 75 -6.27 1.85 -14.16
CA ALA A 75 -7.64 2.19 -14.55
C ALA A 75 -8.44 2.96 -13.48
N ILE A 76 -7.81 3.37 -12.37
CA ILE A 76 -8.37 4.37 -11.45
C ILE A 76 -7.97 5.75 -11.97
N ASP A 77 -8.80 6.30 -12.85
CA ASP A 77 -8.87 7.74 -13.19
C ASP A 77 -9.65 8.49 -12.09
#